data_AF-A0A1T4YVX8-F1
#
_entry.id   AF-A0A1T4YVX8-F1
#
_cell.length_a   1.000
_cell.length_b   1.000
_cell.length_c   1.000
_cell.angle_alpha   90.00
_cell.angle_beta   90.00
_cell.angle_gamma   90.00
#
_symmetry.space_group_name_H-M   'P 1'
#
loop_
_entity.id
_entity.type
_entity.pdbx_description
1 polymer ?
#
loop_
_entity_poly.entity_id
_entity_poly.type
_entity_poly.pdbx_seq_one_letter_code
_entity_poly.pdbx_strand_id
1 'polypeptide(L)'
;MLGSPKSPKSTIVFAPRGSGKTAQRRMIEIASGQGADFACVTYTNFSETDPRNATLADHLRIVCRLLTVAALSHLAHDPARAKTLSEHNKQVLKYSSSELLSNLNQQELEVAISSVKSLGDKASDAWHTYGGFISAGIAALMSKFGLDGVKVPSELAESATREAATLSYLFPKLVDVFKALGFDAVYILVDKLDETSKTGNNPDLAFKLISPLLLDLTTVEQPGVAFKFFLWDLLNDPFIEEGGRGDRLGVSNLHWTVPELTEMLSRRLAAFSEGRVTSFNELVDPAFPVNVHRLLAHLSPDSPRDMIRMCERIVAEHTRQPSYPAKIAERTIYKGIYEFSKTRSQELFGKYMKDLNRLPEPSFTNTRLASDVFKISTTAVRNKIVSWIEAGAVEKIGEQSRGAKPLHMYALKDPRLAIATAASSGVGRLLSSDIFICPSCSITLITSTPSEPCKECGAEADVAEVKSLLATCSRTEGG
;
A
#
# COMPACT_ATOMS: atom_id res chain seq x y z
N MET A 1 -5.22 -7.55 -11.66
CA MET A 1 -6.04 -6.63 -10.83
C MET A 1 -7.23 -6.02 -11.55
N LEU A 2 -7.07 -5.33 -12.69
CA LEU A 2 -8.19 -4.70 -13.41
C LEU A 2 -9.31 -5.72 -13.72
N GLY A 3 -8.99 -6.81 -14.42
CA GLY A 3 -9.95 -7.84 -14.80
C GLY A 3 -10.79 -7.41 -16.02
N SER A 4 -11.92 -8.09 -16.24
CA SER A 4 -12.86 -7.78 -17.32
C SER A 4 -14.12 -7.14 -16.73
N PRO A 5 -14.54 -5.95 -17.20
CA PRO A 5 -15.81 -5.34 -16.82
C PRO A 5 -17.04 -6.19 -17.15
N LYS A 6 -17.00 -6.98 -18.22
CA LYS A 6 -18.10 -7.90 -18.60
C LYS A 6 -18.29 -9.07 -17.63
N SER A 7 -17.25 -9.42 -16.88
CA SER A 7 -17.28 -10.46 -15.85
C SER A 7 -16.48 -9.95 -14.65
N PRO A 8 -17.03 -8.97 -13.93
CA PRO A 8 -16.30 -8.29 -12.87
C PRO A 8 -16.04 -9.27 -11.73
N LYS A 9 -14.81 -9.26 -11.20
CA LYS A 9 -14.41 -10.10 -10.08
C LYS A 9 -13.74 -9.27 -9.00
N SER A 10 -14.15 -9.52 -7.76
CA SER A 10 -13.54 -8.92 -6.59
C SER A 10 -12.17 -9.55 -6.30
N THR A 11 -11.22 -8.71 -5.90
CA THR A 11 -9.82 -9.11 -5.70
C THR A 11 -9.21 -8.37 -4.53
N ILE A 12 -8.25 -9.02 -3.88
CA ILE A 12 -7.48 -8.47 -2.77
C ILE A 12 -6.01 -8.41 -3.19
N VAL A 13 -5.38 -7.26 -2.97
CA VAL A 13 -3.93 -7.09 -2.98
C VAL A 13 -3.47 -6.84 -1.56
N PHE A 14 -2.76 -7.82 -1.00
CA PHE A 14 -1.99 -7.65 0.22
C PHE A 14 -0.60 -7.15 -0.12
N ALA A 15 -0.16 -6.09 0.56
CA ALA A 15 1.19 -5.58 0.36
C ALA A 15 1.67 -4.72 1.54
N PRO A 16 2.98 -4.65 1.78
CA PRO A 16 3.54 -3.75 2.77
C PRO A 16 3.35 -2.28 2.39
N ARG A 17 3.69 -1.38 3.32
CA ARG A 17 3.65 0.06 3.06
C ARG A 17 4.76 0.45 2.07
N GLY A 18 4.40 1.28 1.08
CA GLY A 18 5.37 1.76 0.08
C GLY A 18 5.57 0.85 -1.13
N SER A 19 4.92 -0.31 -1.18
CA SER A 19 4.95 -1.28 -2.29
C SER A 19 4.18 -0.84 -3.54
N GLY A 20 3.43 0.27 -3.49
CA GLY A 20 2.70 0.78 -4.67
C GLY A 20 1.24 0.34 -4.78
N LYS A 21 0.60 -0.12 -3.70
CA LYS A 21 -0.86 -0.33 -3.63
C LYS A 21 -1.67 0.84 -4.21
N THR A 22 -1.40 2.04 -3.71
CA THR A 22 -2.05 3.28 -4.17
C THR A 22 -1.75 3.57 -5.64
N ALA A 23 -0.57 3.18 -6.16
CA ALA A 23 -0.25 3.36 -7.57
C ALA A 23 -1.09 2.41 -8.45
N GLN A 24 -1.25 1.14 -8.06
CA GLN A 24 -2.16 0.22 -8.75
C GLN A 24 -3.61 0.70 -8.72
N ARG A 25 -4.06 1.22 -7.58
CA ARG A 25 -5.38 1.87 -7.47
C ARG A 25 -5.52 3.00 -8.48
N ARG A 26 -4.55 3.93 -8.52
CA ARG A 26 -4.54 5.05 -9.47
C ARG A 26 -4.56 4.58 -10.93
N MET A 27 -3.90 3.48 -11.28
CA MET A 27 -3.98 2.92 -12.64
C MET A 27 -5.40 2.51 -13.00
N ILE A 28 -6.16 1.92 -12.08
CA ILE A 28 -7.58 1.57 -12.31
C ILE A 28 -8.43 2.83 -12.44
N GLU A 29 -8.17 3.85 -11.61
CA GLU A 29 -8.86 5.14 -11.72
C GLU A 29 -8.66 5.78 -13.10
N ILE A 30 -7.42 5.84 -13.58
CA ILE A 30 -7.10 6.39 -14.91
C ILE A 30 -7.78 5.55 -15.99
N ALA A 31 -7.73 4.23 -15.88
CA ALA A 31 -8.40 3.33 -16.83
C ALA A 31 -9.92 3.48 -16.86
N SER A 32 -10.53 3.95 -15.77
CA SER A 32 -11.98 4.18 -15.67
C SER A 32 -12.46 5.49 -16.32
N GLY A 33 -11.54 6.29 -16.89
CA GLY A 33 -11.84 7.56 -17.53
C GLY A 33 -12.70 7.44 -18.80
N GLN A 34 -12.72 8.48 -19.62
CA GLN A 34 -13.64 8.56 -20.76
C GLN A 34 -13.50 7.38 -21.73
N GLY A 35 -14.63 6.72 -22.01
CA GLY A 35 -14.72 5.57 -22.92
C GLY A 35 -14.58 4.21 -22.24
N ALA A 36 -14.36 4.17 -20.91
CA ALA A 36 -14.39 2.92 -20.17
C ALA A 36 -15.79 2.32 -20.12
N ASP A 37 -15.84 1.00 -20.19
CA ASP A 37 -17.00 0.14 -20.03
C ASP A 37 -17.37 -0.10 -18.55
N PHE A 38 -16.67 0.52 -17.60
CA PHE A 38 -16.98 0.44 -16.18
C PHE A 38 -16.93 1.81 -15.49
N ALA A 39 -17.80 1.99 -14.50
CA ALA A 39 -17.73 3.12 -13.58
C ALA A 39 -16.78 2.80 -12.41
N CYS A 40 -16.20 3.83 -11.81
CA CYS A 40 -15.25 3.65 -10.71
C CYS A 40 -15.46 4.67 -9.59
N VAL A 41 -15.48 4.16 -8.35
CA VAL A 41 -15.53 4.94 -7.12
C VAL A 41 -14.44 4.46 -6.14
N THR A 42 -13.93 5.37 -5.31
CA THR A 42 -12.95 5.05 -4.27
C THR A 42 -13.54 5.13 -2.88
N TYR A 43 -13.42 4.05 -2.12
CA TYR A 43 -13.75 4.00 -0.71
C TYR A 43 -12.45 4.06 0.12
N THR A 44 -12.06 5.28 0.51
CA THR A 44 -10.84 5.52 1.29
C THR A 44 -11.06 6.30 2.58
N ASN A 45 -12.26 6.83 2.78
CA ASN A 45 -12.61 7.57 3.99
C ASN A 45 -13.45 6.69 4.93
N PHE A 46 -12.88 6.32 6.07
CA PHE A 46 -13.52 5.52 7.11
C PHE A 46 -13.88 6.36 8.35
N SER A 47 -13.96 7.69 8.21
CA SER A 47 -14.24 8.61 9.33
C SER A 47 -15.58 8.36 10.01
N GLU A 48 -16.56 7.78 9.32
CA GLU A 48 -17.90 7.51 9.85
C GLU A 48 -18.00 6.16 10.57
N THR A 49 -17.07 5.23 10.34
CA THR A 49 -17.12 3.87 10.91
C THR A 49 -16.18 3.76 12.11
N ASP A 50 -16.62 3.21 13.23
CA ASP A 50 -15.73 2.85 14.35
C ASP A 50 -15.14 1.45 14.10
N PRO A 51 -13.80 1.30 14.00
CA PRO A 51 -13.16 0.01 13.81
C PRO A 51 -13.57 -1.08 14.80
N ARG A 52 -13.99 -0.71 16.03
CA ARG A 52 -14.32 -1.70 17.07
C ARG A 52 -15.69 -2.34 16.89
N ASN A 53 -16.61 -1.63 16.24
CA ASN A 53 -18.01 -1.99 16.12
C ASN A 53 -18.52 -1.89 14.67
N ALA A 54 -17.60 -1.94 13.70
CA ALA A 54 -17.93 -1.81 12.29
C ALA A 54 -18.94 -2.90 11.89
N THR A 55 -19.96 -2.50 11.13
CA THR A 55 -20.95 -3.43 10.58
C THR A 55 -20.96 -3.36 9.06
N LEU A 56 -21.49 -4.41 8.41
CA LEU A 56 -21.72 -4.39 6.96
C LEU A 56 -22.61 -3.20 6.55
N ALA A 57 -23.62 -2.87 7.36
CA ALA A 57 -24.51 -1.74 7.11
C ALA A 57 -23.75 -0.40 7.05
N ASP A 58 -22.75 -0.20 7.92
CA ASP A 58 -21.95 1.02 7.89
C ASP A 58 -21.17 1.18 6.59
N HIS A 59 -20.57 0.09 6.09
CA HIS A 59 -19.89 0.10 4.80
C HIS A 59 -20.86 0.28 3.63
N LEU A 60 -21.99 -0.43 3.64
CA LEU A 60 -22.99 -0.32 2.58
C LEU A 60 -23.60 1.09 2.52
N ARG A 61 -23.77 1.78 3.66
CA ARG A 61 -24.21 3.18 3.69
C ARG A 61 -23.26 4.08 2.91
N ILE A 62 -21.96 3.96 3.19
CA ILE A 62 -20.92 4.76 2.51
C ILE A 62 -20.83 4.38 1.03
N VAL A 63 -20.82 3.09 0.70
CA VAL A 63 -20.77 2.62 -0.69
C VAL A 63 -21.99 3.11 -1.48
N CYS A 64 -23.21 2.93 -0.95
CA CYS A 64 -24.43 3.40 -1.61
C CYS A 64 -24.39 4.93 -1.82
N ARG A 65 -23.92 5.69 -0.82
CA ARG A 65 -23.74 7.14 -0.94
C ARG A 65 -22.80 7.49 -2.10
N LEU A 66 -21.64 6.84 -2.19
CA LEU A 66 -20.69 7.04 -3.28
C LEU A 66 -21.28 6.68 -4.65
N LEU A 67 -22.05 5.58 -4.73
CA LEU A 67 -22.74 5.17 -5.95
C LEU A 67 -23.82 6.18 -6.37
N THR A 68 -24.60 6.71 -5.43
CA THR A 68 -25.61 7.74 -5.72
C THR A 68 -24.96 9.01 -6.24
N VAL A 69 -23.90 9.50 -5.58
CA VAL A 69 -23.15 10.68 -6.05
C VAL A 69 -22.55 10.43 -7.42
N ALA A 70 -21.96 9.26 -7.66
CA ALA A 70 -21.40 8.89 -8.96
C ALA A 70 -22.47 8.84 -10.06
N ALA A 71 -23.63 8.23 -9.80
CA ALA A 71 -24.72 8.15 -10.77
C ALA A 71 -25.27 9.54 -11.12
N LEU A 72 -25.50 10.39 -10.12
CA LEU A 72 -25.91 11.79 -10.34
C LEU A 72 -24.85 12.58 -11.12
N SER A 73 -23.57 12.36 -10.84
CA SER A 73 -22.46 13.01 -11.57
C SER A 73 -22.44 12.60 -13.05
N HIS A 74 -22.70 11.32 -13.36
CA HIS A 74 -22.80 10.84 -14.75
C HIS A 74 -24.01 11.43 -15.48
N LEU A 75 -25.16 11.54 -14.82
CA LEU A 75 -26.34 12.21 -15.39
C LEU A 75 -26.10 13.71 -15.60
N ALA A 76 -25.43 14.36 -14.65
CA ALA A 76 -25.06 15.77 -14.72
C ALA A 76 -24.10 16.05 -15.88
N HIS A 77 -23.11 15.17 -16.09
CA HIS A 77 -22.14 15.26 -17.18
C HIS A 77 -22.74 14.93 -18.55
N ASP A 78 -23.58 13.89 -18.62
CA ASP A 78 -24.25 13.44 -19.85
C ASP A 78 -25.76 13.26 -19.62
N PRO A 79 -26.55 14.35 -19.75
CA PRO A 79 -28.00 14.34 -19.56
C PRO A 79 -28.76 13.36 -20.45
N ALA A 80 -28.18 12.93 -21.58
CA ALA A 80 -28.85 11.99 -22.48
C ALA A 80 -29.05 10.60 -21.82
N ARG A 81 -28.18 10.23 -20.88
CA ARG A 81 -28.28 8.98 -20.10
C ARG A 81 -29.52 8.92 -19.22
N ALA A 82 -30.14 10.05 -18.88
CA ALA A 82 -31.39 10.04 -18.13
C ALA A 82 -32.53 9.31 -18.88
N LYS A 83 -32.47 9.27 -20.22
CA LYS A 83 -33.48 8.61 -21.06
C LYS A 83 -33.42 7.09 -21.01
N THR A 84 -32.28 6.51 -20.62
CA THR A 84 -32.11 5.05 -20.51
C THR A 84 -32.56 4.51 -19.16
N LEU A 85 -32.84 5.39 -18.19
CA LEU A 85 -33.31 5.00 -16.86
C LEU A 85 -34.79 4.62 -16.89
N SER A 86 -35.10 3.44 -16.36
CA SER A 86 -36.48 3.03 -16.07
C SER A 86 -37.08 3.88 -14.95
N GLU A 87 -38.41 3.87 -14.80
CA GLU A 87 -39.08 4.54 -13.68
C GLU A 87 -38.60 4.00 -12.32
N HIS A 88 -38.31 2.70 -12.23
CA HIS A 88 -37.73 2.12 -11.03
C HIS A 88 -36.32 2.66 -10.73
N ASN A 89 -35.46 2.81 -11.74
CA ASN A 89 -34.13 3.38 -11.55
C ASN A 89 -34.21 4.83 -11.05
N LYS A 90 -35.17 5.60 -11.57
CA LYS A 90 -35.46 6.96 -11.10
C LYS A 90 -35.95 6.98 -9.65
N GLN A 91 -36.80 6.03 -9.25
CA GLN A 91 -37.25 5.85 -7.85
C GLN A 91 -36.07 5.57 -6.91
N VAL A 92 -35.18 4.66 -7.31
CA VAL A 92 -33.98 4.28 -6.56
C VAL A 92 -33.05 5.48 -6.36
N LEU A 93 -32.77 6.24 -7.43
CA LEU A 93 -31.96 7.45 -7.35
C LEU A 93 -32.61 8.52 -6.48
N LYS A 94 -33.92 8.70 -6.59
CA LYS A 94 -34.65 9.63 -5.73
C LYS A 94 -34.52 9.28 -4.26
N TYR A 95 -34.87 8.05 -3.92
CA TYR A 95 -34.85 7.56 -2.55
C TYR A 95 -33.44 7.63 -1.96
N SER A 96 -32.43 7.13 -2.67
CA SER A 96 -31.05 7.19 -2.21
C SER A 96 -30.51 8.62 -2.07
N SER A 97 -30.90 9.54 -2.95
CA SER A 97 -30.53 10.95 -2.84
C SER A 97 -31.14 11.60 -1.61
N SER A 98 -32.43 11.35 -1.34
CA SER A 98 -33.10 11.91 -0.16
C SER A 98 -32.59 11.29 1.15
N GLU A 99 -32.29 9.99 1.16
CA GLU A 99 -31.92 9.26 2.38
C GLU A 99 -30.42 9.42 2.71
N LEU A 100 -29.54 9.32 1.72
CA LEU A 100 -28.09 9.20 1.95
C LEU A 100 -27.33 10.52 1.79
N LEU A 101 -27.89 11.50 1.08
CA LEU A 101 -27.21 12.77 0.77
C LEU A 101 -27.78 13.97 1.52
N SER A 102 -29.03 13.92 2.00
CA SER A 102 -29.69 15.04 2.68
C SER A 102 -28.99 15.50 3.96
N ASN A 103 -28.34 14.58 4.67
CA ASN A 103 -27.65 14.83 5.93
C ASN A 103 -26.17 15.20 5.76
N LEU A 104 -25.66 15.26 4.52
CA LEU A 104 -24.26 15.60 4.28
C LEU A 104 -24.03 17.10 4.41
N ASN A 105 -22.90 17.48 5.00
CA ASN A 105 -22.38 18.84 4.90
C ASN A 105 -21.57 19.04 3.60
N GLN A 106 -21.26 20.29 3.26
CA GLN A 106 -20.56 20.65 2.01
C GLN A 106 -19.25 19.88 1.82
N GLN A 107 -18.44 19.77 2.88
CA GLN A 107 -17.15 19.08 2.82
C GLN A 107 -17.32 17.58 2.57
N GLU A 108 -18.31 16.96 3.20
CA GLU A 108 -18.61 15.53 3.01
C GLU A 108 -19.07 15.24 1.57
N LEU A 109 -19.90 16.12 0.98
CA LEU A 109 -20.29 15.99 -0.41
C LEU A 109 -19.09 16.17 -1.34
N GLU A 110 -18.25 17.18 -1.13
CA GLU A 110 -17.03 17.39 -1.94
C GLU A 110 -16.09 16.19 -1.87
N VAL A 111 -15.93 15.58 -0.69
CA VAL A 111 -15.16 14.32 -0.54
C VAL A 111 -15.82 13.18 -1.33
N ALA A 112 -17.15 13.04 -1.29
CA ALA A 112 -17.86 12.02 -2.05
C ALA A 112 -17.74 12.24 -3.57
N ILE A 113 -17.87 13.48 -4.04
CA ILE A 113 -17.69 13.85 -5.47
C ILE A 113 -16.26 13.54 -5.92
N SER A 114 -15.26 13.94 -5.12
CA SER A 114 -13.85 13.65 -5.43
C SER A 114 -13.54 12.15 -5.48
N SER A 115 -14.38 11.32 -4.86
CA SER A 115 -14.27 9.86 -4.87
C SER A 115 -14.84 9.21 -6.13
N VAL A 116 -15.51 9.99 -7.00
CA VAL A 116 -15.98 9.55 -8.32
C VAL A 116 -14.82 9.64 -9.33
N LYS A 117 -14.24 8.50 -9.71
CA LYS A 117 -13.00 8.48 -10.52
C LYS A 117 -13.23 8.40 -12.01
N SER A 118 -14.33 7.76 -12.41
CA SER A 118 -14.70 7.63 -13.83
C SER A 118 -14.92 8.94 -14.59
N LEU A 119 -15.14 10.05 -13.89
CA LEU A 119 -15.28 11.39 -14.48
C LEU A 119 -14.08 12.31 -14.22
N GLY A 120 -13.12 11.89 -13.37
CA GLY A 120 -12.03 12.76 -12.91
C GLY A 120 -12.54 14.10 -12.40
N ASP A 121 -11.89 15.20 -12.80
CA ASP A 121 -12.25 16.56 -12.39
C ASP A 121 -13.63 17.00 -12.90
N LYS A 122 -14.15 16.36 -13.96
CA LYS A 122 -15.46 16.69 -14.56
C LYS A 122 -16.63 16.42 -13.63
N ALA A 123 -16.45 15.56 -12.62
CA ALA A 123 -17.45 15.36 -11.58
C ALA A 123 -17.69 16.67 -10.82
N SER A 124 -16.64 17.35 -10.39
CA SER A 124 -16.75 18.61 -9.65
C SER A 124 -17.38 19.70 -10.51
N ASP A 125 -16.93 19.84 -11.77
CA ASP A 125 -17.48 20.81 -12.73
C ASP A 125 -18.98 20.61 -12.97
N ALA A 126 -19.40 19.34 -13.09
CA ALA A 126 -20.80 19.01 -13.25
C ALA A 126 -21.62 19.47 -12.05
N TRP A 127 -21.17 19.22 -10.81
CA TRP A 127 -21.88 19.63 -9.60
C TRP A 127 -21.89 21.15 -9.38
N HIS A 128 -20.81 21.86 -9.71
CA HIS A 128 -20.77 23.33 -9.62
C HIS A 128 -21.83 23.99 -10.51
N THR A 129 -22.19 23.37 -11.63
CA THR A 129 -23.21 23.86 -12.57
C THR A 129 -24.63 23.84 -11.96
N TYR A 130 -24.89 22.99 -10.96
CA TYR A 130 -26.22 22.83 -10.35
C TYR A 130 -26.40 23.55 -9.01
N GLY A 131 -25.39 24.30 -8.58
CA GLY A 131 -25.46 25.15 -7.39
C GLY A 131 -24.68 24.57 -6.21
N GLY A 132 -23.83 25.41 -5.60
CA GLY A 132 -22.90 25.02 -4.52
C GLY A 132 -23.55 24.63 -3.19
N PHE A 133 -24.87 24.77 -3.03
CA PHE A 133 -25.60 24.29 -1.85
C PHE A 133 -26.15 22.89 -2.11
N ILE A 134 -25.77 21.93 -1.27
CA ILE A 134 -26.11 20.49 -1.40
C ILE A 134 -27.59 20.26 -1.72
N SER A 135 -28.48 20.78 -0.87
CA SER A 135 -29.92 20.55 -1.00
C SER A 135 -30.50 21.20 -2.27
N ALA A 136 -30.01 22.39 -2.64
CA ALA A 136 -30.41 23.08 -3.85
C ALA A 136 -29.88 22.38 -5.12
N GLY A 137 -28.64 21.91 -5.09
CA GLY A 137 -28.00 21.18 -6.19
C GLY A 137 -28.63 19.82 -6.43
N ILE A 138 -28.91 19.07 -5.35
CA ILE A 138 -29.67 17.82 -5.43
C ILE A 138 -31.08 18.12 -5.98
N ALA A 139 -31.82 19.06 -5.41
CA ALA A 139 -33.16 19.39 -5.89
C ALA A 139 -33.16 19.84 -7.36
N ALA A 140 -32.18 20.64 -7.80
CA ALA A 140 -32.04 21.07 -9.18
C ALA A 140 -31.74 19.90 -10.14
N LEU A 141 -30.85 18.98 -9.75
CA LEU A 141 -30.57 17.76 -10.51
C LEU A 141 -31.82 16.87 -10.59
N MET A 142 -32.49 16.68 -9.46
CA MET A 142 -33.71 15.89 -9.35
C MET A 142 -34.81 16.43 -10.26
N SER A 143 -35.00 17.75 -10.27
CA SER A 143 -35.98 18.41 -11.14
C SER A 143 -35.62 18.28 -12.62
N LYS A 144 -34.37 18.57 -12.96
CA LYS A 144 -33.89 18.53 -14.35
C LYS A 144 -34.03 17.16 -14.99
N PHE A 145 -33.83 16.10 -14.22
CA PHE A 145 -33.94 14.71 -14.71
C PHE A 145 -35.31 14.09 -14.48
N GLY A 146 -36.31 14.87 -14.07
CA GLY A 146 -37.69 14.40 -13.91
C GLY A 146 -37.88 13.42 -12.75
N LEU A 147 -37.04 13.50 -11.72
CA LEU A 147 -37.08 12.64 -10.54
C LEU A 147 -38.06 13.17 -9.47
N ASP A 148 -38.46 14.44 -9.52
CA ASP A 148 -39.33 15.07 -8.53
C ASP A 148 -40.77 14.50 -8.49
N GLY A 149 -41.31 14.08 -9.63
CA GLY A 149 -42.68 13.54 -9.73
C GLY A 149 -42.82 12.06 -9.35
N VAL A 150 -41.69 11.38 -9.11
CA VAL A 150 -41.65 9.93 -8.89
C VAL A 150 -42.04 9.58 -7.44
N LYS A 151 -43.09 8.78 -7.23
CA LYS A 151 -43.45 8.30 -5.89
C LYS A 151 -42.50 7.19 -5.46
N VAL A 152 -41.97 7.28 -4.24
CA VAL A 152 -41.16 6.21 -3.64
C VAL A 152 -42.09 5.01 -3.40
N PRO A 153 -41.76 3.81 -3.90
CA PRO A 153 -42.56 2.59 -3.68
C PRO A 153 -42.79 2.33 -2.20
N SER A 154 -44.01 1.90 -1.82
CA SER A 154 -44.32 1.52 -0.44
C SER A 154 -43.45 0.35 0.02
N GLU A 155 -43.05 -0.56 -0.86
CA GLU A 155 -42.12 -1.67 -0.55
C GLU A 155 -40.72 -1.18 -0.10
N LEU A 156 -40.23 -0.08 -0.69
CA LEU A 156 -38.99 0.61 -0.31
C LEU A 156 -39.13 1.36 1.04
N ALA A 157 -40.35 1.81 1.36
CA ALA A 157 -40.68 2.47 2.62
C ALA A 157 -41.03 1.48 3.75
N GLU A 158 -41.61 0.31 3.44
CA GLU A 158 -42.07 -0.73 4.38
C GLU A 158 -40.93 -1.69 4.79
N SER A 159 -39.94 -1.91 3.91
CA SER A 159 -38.70 -2.63 4.23
C SER A 159 -37.79 -1.89 5.23
N ALA A 160 -38.13 -0.65 5.60
CA ALA A 160 -37.38 0.23 6.52
C ALA A 160 -37.48 -0.15 8.01
N THR A 161 -37.87 -1.38 8.35
CA THR A 161 -37.95 -1.80 9.76
C THR A 161 -36.57 -2.00 10.41
N ARG A 162 -35.49 -2.09 9.63
CA ARG A 162 -34.09 -1.97 10.08
C ARG A 162 -33.23 -1.40 8.95
N GLU A 163 -32.50 -0.31 9.21
CA GLU A 163 -31.65 0.41 8.23
C GLU A 163 -30.73 -0.51 7.40
N ALA A 164 -30.20 -1.58 8.01
CA ALA A 164 -29.40 -2.58 7.32
C ALA A 164 -30.14 -3.28 6.17
N ALA A 165 -31.43 -3.58 6.32
CA ALA A 165 -32.24 -4.23 5.28
C ALA A 165 -32.45 -3.29 4.08
N THR A 166 -32.68 -2.00 4.34
CA THR A 166 -32.78 -0.97 3.32
C THR A 166 -31.49 -0.86 2.50
N LEU A 167 -30.33 -0.84 3.17
CA LEU A 167 -29.03 -0.72 2.49
C LEU A 167 -28.69 -1.95 1.66
N SER A 168 -28.96 -3.16 2.18
CA SER A 168 -28.78 -4.41 1.43
C SER A 168 -29.70 -4.50 0.22
N TYR A 169 -30.88 -3.90 0.26
CA TYR A 169 -31.75 -3.76 -0.91
C TYR A 169 -31.24 -2.70 -1.89
N LEU A 170 -30.82 -1.54 -1.38
CA LEU A 170 -30.48 -0.38 -2.18
C LEU A 170 -29.19 -0.61 -2.99
N PHE A 171 -28.22 -1.31 -2.42
CA PHE A 171 -26.92 -1.55 -3.06
C PHE A 171 -27.06 -2.24 -4.43
N PRO A 172 -27.69 -3.43 -4.57
CA PRO A 172 -27.94 -4.05 -5.87
C PRO A 172 -28.72 -3.15 -6.85
N LYS A 173 -29.69 -2.38 -6.35
CA LYS A 173 -30.49 -1.49 -7.20
C LYS A 173 -29.70 -0.30 -7.74
N LEU A 174 -28.77 0.24 -6.96
CA LEU A 174 -27.85 1.25 -7.46
C LEU A 174 -26.92 0.67 -8.53
N VAL A 175 -26.52 -0.60 -8.43
CA VAL A 175 -25.74 -1.27 -9.49
C VAL A 175 -26.56 -1.39 -10.79
N ASP A 176 -27.84 -1.75 -10.70
CA ASP A 176 -28.76 -1.79 -11.85
C ASP A 176 -28.86 -0.40 -12.54
N VAL A 177 -28.79 0.68 -11.78
CA VAL A 177 -28.74 2.05 -12.34
C VAL A 177 -27.49 2.21 -13.22
N PHE A 178 -26.29 1.82 -12.77
CA PHE A 178 -25.08 1.94 -13.58
C PHE A 178 -25.15 1.11 -14.87
N LYS A 179 -25.77 -0.07 -14.82
CA LYS A 179 -26.03 -0.86 -16.03
C LYS A 179 -26.93 -0.11 -17.01
N ALA A 180 -27.99 0.54 -16.52
CA ALA A 180 -28.85 1.37 -17.36
C ALA A 180 -28.13 2.63 -17.88
N LEU A 181 -27.15 3.16 -17.14
CA LEU A 181 -26.29 4.26 -17.58
C LEU A 181 -25.24 3.84 -18.63
N GLY A 182 -25.21 2.56 -19.02
CA GLY A 182 -24.36 2.03 -20.09
C GLY A 182 -23.03 1.43 -19.64
N PHE A 183 -22.85 1.14 -18.34
CA PHE A 183 -21.65 0.48 -17.82
C PHE A 183 -21.88 -1.04 -17.68
N ASP A 184 -20.87 -1.83 -18.04
CA ASP A 184 -20.86 -3.28 -17.83
C ASP A 184 -20.65 -3.63 -16.34
N ALA A 185 -19.92 -2.77 -15.61
CA ALA A 185 -19.67 -2.95 -14.17
C ALA A 185 -19.39 -1.65 -13.41
N VAL A 186 -19.42 -1.76 -12.08
CA VAL A 186 -18.92 -0.73 -11.15
C VAL A 186 -17.77 -1.27 -10.32
N TYR A 187 -16.63 -0.58 -10.34
CA TYR A 187 -15.45 -0.94 -9.55
C TYR A 187 -15.38 -0.06 -8.31
N ILE A 188 -15.35 -0.72 -7.15
CA ILE A 188 -15.24 -0.06 -5.83
C ILE A 188 -13.82 -0.31 -5.32
N LEU A 189 -13.01 0.74 -5.28
CA LEU A 189 -11.60 0.65 -4.88
C LEU A 189 -11.48 0.96 -3.39
N VAL A 190 -11.16 -0.05 -2.58
CA VAL A 190 -11.03 0.07 -1.13
C VAL A 190 -9.55 0.16 -0.76
N ASP A 191 -9.09 1.30 -0.23
CA ASP A 191 -7.67 1.56 0.08
C ASP A 191 -7.56 2.44 1.33
N LYS A 192 -6.35 2.60 1.88
CA LYS A 192 -6.03 3.49 3.02
C LYS A 192 -6.64 3.11 4.38
N LEU A 193 -6.98 1.84 4.60
CA LEU A 193 -7.41 1.33 5.91
C LEU A 193 -6.35 1.51 7.00
N ASP A 194 -5.08 1.55 6.61
CA ASP A 194 -3.94 1.71 7.51
C ASP A 194 -3.50 3.18 7.69
N GLU A 195 -4.13 4.13 6.97
CA GLU A 195 -3.87 5.58 7.07
C GLU A 195 -4.94 6.33 7.87
N THR A 196 -6.05 5.67 8.27
CA THR A 196 -7.06 6.31 9.11
C THR A 196 -6.57 6.46 10.55
N SER A 197 -6.82 7.63 11.14
CA SER A 197 -6.47 7.93 12.53
C SER A 197 -7.13 6.97 13.53
N LYS A 198 -8.27 6.38 13.18
CA LYS A 198 -9.01 5.45 14.05
C LYS A 198 -8.36 4.09 14.22
N THR A 199 -7.60 3.60 13.23
CA THR A 199 -6.89 2.31 13.34
C THR A 199 -5.51 2.47 13.95
N GLY A 200 -4.93 3.67 13.92
CA GLY A 200 -3.68 3.98 14.63
C GLY A 200 -2.49 3.11 14.21
N ASN A 201 -2.44 2.67 12.94
CA ASN A 201 -1.48 1.69 12.43
C ASN A 201 -1.54 0.31 13.12
N ASN A 202 -2.66 -0.04 13.77
CA ASN A 202 -2.89 -1.35 14.38
C ASN A 202 -3.55 -2.31 13.36
N PRO A 203 -2.90 -3.42 12.99
CA PRO A 203 -3.45 -4.41 12.06
C PRO A 203 -4.79 -5.01 12.52
N ASP A 204 -4.95 -5.31 13.80
CA ASP A 204 -6.17 -5.91 14.35
C ASP A 204 -7.36 -4.96 14.22
N LEU A 205 -7.16 -3.67 14.52
CA LEU A 205 -8.20 -2.67 14.35
C LEU A 205 -8.51 -2.44 12.87
N ALA A 206 -7.49 -2.45 12.00
CA ALA A 206 -7.69 -2.33 10.57
C ALA A 206 -8.48 -3.52 9.99
N PHE A 207 -8.22 -4.74 10.48
CA PHE A 207 -8.96 -5.93 10.08
C PHE A 207 -10.41 -5.89 10.59
N LYS A 208 -10.63 -5.60 11.88
CA LYS A 208 -11.98 -5.46 12.46
C LYS A 208 -12.82 -4.40 11.76
N LEU A 209 -12.18 -3.32 11.30
CA LEU A 209 -12.84 -2.28 10.54
C LEU A 209 -13.38 -2.80 9.20
N ILE A 210 -12.65 -3.65 8.47
CA ILE A 210 -13.01 -4.04 7.10
C ILE A 210 -13.67 -5.42 7.00
N SER A 211 -13.45 -6.30 7.97
CA SER A 211 -13.93 -7.69 7.93
C SER A 211 -15.43 -7.85 7.68
N PRO A 212 -16.34 -6.97 8.17
CA PRO A 212 -17.77 -7.12 7.88
C PRO A 212 -18.11 -7.00 6.39
N LEU A 213 -17.37 -6.16 5.65
CA LEU A 213 -17.50 -6.04 4.19
C LEU A 213 -16.68 -7.12 3.47
N LEU A 214 -15.45 -7.35 3.92
CA LEU A 214 -14.49 -8.24 3.24
C LEU A 214 -14.96 -9.70 3.23
N LEU A 215 -15.62 -10.15 4.29
CA LEU A 215 -16.05 -11.54 4.47
C LEU A 215 -17.48 -11.80 3.98
N ASP A 216 -18.28 -10.76 3.72
CA ASP A 216 -19.65 -10.92 3.20
C ASP A 216 -19.65 -11.19 1.68
N LEU A 217 -19.54 -12.46 1.30
CA LEU A 217 -19.52 -12.91 -0.08
C LEU A 217 -20.73 -12.46 -0.91
N THR A 218 -21.91 -12.34 -0.28
CA THR A 218 -23.12 -11.86 -0.93
C THR A 218 -22.92 -10.46 -1.51
N THR A 219 -22.32 -9.55 -0.73
CA THR A 219 -22.00 -8.19 -1.18
C THR A 219 -20.83 -8.18 -2.15
N VAL A 220 -19.71 -8.85 -1.82
CA VAL A 220 -18.48 -8.73 -2.63
C VAL A 220 -18.55 -9.48 -3.96
N GLU A 221 -19.47 -10.42 -4.14
CA GLU A 221 -19.71 -11.11 -5.41
C GLU A 221 -21.01 -10.64 -6.11
N GLN A 222 -21.61 -9.54 -5.64
CA GLN A 222 -22.78 -8.95 -6.27
C GLN A 222 -22.57 -8.77 -7.79
N PRO A 223 -23.42 -9.35 -8.65
CA PRO A 223 -23.29 -9.22 -10.09
C PRO A 223 -23.26 -7.75 -10.54
N GLY A 224 -22.36 -7.44 -11.49
CA GLY A 224 -22.15 -6.07 -11.98
C GLY A 224 -21.23 -5.21 -11.10
N VAL A 225 -20.66 -5.77 -10.02
CA VAL A 225 -19.70 -5.06 -9.15
C VAL A 225 -18.39 -5.84 -9.03
N ALA A 226 -17.28 -5.12 -8.88
CA ALA A 226 -16.05 -5.67 -8.35
C ALA A 226 -15.46 -4.77 -7.26
N PHE A 227 -15.23 -5.34 -6.09
CA PHE A 227 -14.43 -4.73 -5.04
C PHE A 227 -12.95 -5.01 -5.30
N LYS A 228 -12.13 -3.96 -5.31
CA LYS A 228 -10.68 -4.05 -5.42
C LYS A 228 -10.08 -3.58 -4.10
N PHE A 229 -9.73 -4.53 -3.26
CA PHE A 229 -9.16 -4.25 -1.93
C PHE A 229 -7.66 -4.10 -2.02
N PHE A 230 -7.14 -3.00 -1.49
CA PHE A 230 -5.71 -2.69 -1.38
C PHE A 230 -5.34 -2.70 0.11
N LEU A 231 -5.04 -3.89 0.63
CA LEU A 231 -4.89 -4.15 2.05
C LEU A 231 -3.42 -4.22 2.46
N TRP A 232 -3.17 -3.91 3.72
CA TRP A 232 -1.85 -4.10 4.32
C TRP A 232 -1.58 -5.61 4.47
N ASP A 233 -0.36 -6.07 4.17
CA ASP A 233 0.03 -7.48 4.21
C ASP A 233 -0.21 -8.16 5.56
N LEU A 234 -0.12 -7.41 6.65
CA LEU A 234 -0.44 -7.89 8.00
C LEU A 234 -1.91 -8.31 8.21
N LEU A 235 -2.80 -8.03 7.26
CA LEU A 235 -4.20 -8.46 7.30
C LEU A 235 -4.42 -9.83 6.63
N ASN A 236 -3.39 -10.41 6.00
CA ASN A 236 -3.51 -11.69 5.30
C ASN A 236 -3.77 -12.84 6.28
N ASP A 237 -3.02 -12.92 7.38
CA ASP A 237 -3.19 -14.01 8.35
C ASP A 237 -4.57 -13.92 9.06
N PRO A 238 -5.00 -12.75 9.60
CA PRO A 238 -6.35 -12.59 10.14
C PRO A 238 -7.45 -12.90 9.12
N PHE A 239 -7.25 -12.55 7.85
CA PHE A 239 -8.21 -12.88 6.80
C PHE A 239 -8.38 -14.39 6.64
N ILE A 240 -7.29 -15.16 6.65
CA ILE A 240 -7.35 -16.62 6.53
C ILE A 240 -7.96 -17.24 7.80
N GLU A 241 -7.53 -16.79 8.98
CA GLU A 241 -7.97 -17.32 10.27
C GLU A 241 -9.48 -17.12 10.50
N GLU A 242 -10.04 -16.00 10.07
CA GLU A 242 -11.46 -15.66 10.22
C GLU A 242 -12.33 -16.19 9.06
N GLY A 243 -11.82 -17.15 8.29
CA GLY A 243 -12.59 -17.87 7.27
C GLY A 243 -12.65 -17.21 5.89
N GLY A 244 -11.69 -16.34 5.58
CA GLY A 244 -11.57 -15.69 4.28
C GLY A 244 -11.52 -16.67 3.11
N ARG A 245 -12.37 -16.42 2.10
CA ARG A 245 -12.54 -17.30 0.93
C ARG A 245 -11.70 -16.82 -0.26
N GLY A 246 -10.39 -17.02 -0.17
CA GLY A 246 -9.43 -16.68 -1.22
C GLY A 246 -9.55 -17.50 -2.51
N ASP A 247 -10.32 -18.58 -2.50
CA ASP A 247 -10.74 -19.31 -3.71
C ASP A 247 -11.80 -18.56 -4.51
N ARG A 248 -12.61 -17.73 -3.84
CA ARG A 248 -13.70 -16.94 -4.43
C ARG A 248 -13.27 -15.50 -4.73
N LEU A 249 -12.49 -14.91 -3.83
CA LEU A 249 -11.86 -13.61 -4.01
C LEU A 249 -10.46 -13.79 -4.56
N GLY A 250 -10.13 -13.18 -5.69
CA GLY A 250 -8.76 -13.29 -6.22
C GLY A 250 -7.76 -12.63 -5.28
N VAL A 251 -6.99 -13.41 -4.52
CA VAL A 251 -5.95 -12.90 -3.61
C VAL A 251 -4.61 -12.85 -4.33
N SER A 252 -3.91 -11.73 -4.17
CA SER A 252 -2.55 -11.55 -4.68
C SER A 252 -1.70 -10.84 -3.65
N ASN A 253 -0.44 -11.24 -3.54
CA ASN A 253 0.56 -10.57 -2.72
C ASN A 253 1.46 -9.75 -3.65
N LEU A 254 1.58 -8.45 -3.38
CA LEU A 254 2.48 -7.60 -4.14
C LEU A 254 3.86 -7.62 -3.49
N HIS A 255 4.78 -8.32 -4.14
CA HIS A 255 6.20 -8.40 -3.81
C HIS A 255 6.99 -7.74 -4.95
N TRP A 256 8.09 -7.05 -4.63
CA TRP A 256 8.99 -6.46 -5.61
C TRP A 256 10.34 -7.15 -5.58
N THR A 257 10.67 -7.83 -6.67
CA THR A 257 11.99 -8.41 -6.86
C THR A 257 13.02 -7.33 -7.21
N VAL A 258 14.30 -7.62 -7.00
CA VAL A 258 15.41 -6.71 -7.36
C VAL A 258 15.40 -6.33 -8.85
N PRO A 259 15.17 -7.27 -9.80
CA PRO A 259 15.02 -6.92 -11.21
C PRO A 259 13.83 -5.98 -11.49
N GLU A 260 12.68 -6.19 -10.84
CA GLU A 260 11.50 -5.32 -11.02
C GLU A 260 11.72 -3.92 -10.45
N LEU A 261 12.38 -3.80 -9.29
CA LEU A 261 12.78 -2.49 -8.73
C LEU A 261 13.77 -1.77 -9.64
N THR A 262 14.76 -2.50 -10.18
CA THR A 262 15.72 -2.00 -11.16
C THR A 262 14.98 -1.44 -12.39
N GLU A 263 14.10 -2.24 -12.99
CA GLU A 263 13.31 -1.81 -14.15
C GLU A 263 12.41 -0.60 -13.83
N MET A 264 11.78 -0.59 -12.65
CA MET A 264 10.94 0.53 -12.22
C MET A 264 11.76 1.82 -12.06
N LEU A 265 12.98 1.75 -11.50
CA LEU A 265 13.86 2.91 -11.41
C LEU A 265 14.26 3.40 -12.81
N SER A 266 14.60 2.49 -13.72
CA SER A 266 14.96 2.82 -15.09
C SER A 266 13.84 3.55 -15.82
N ARG A 267 12.62 3.01 -15.78
CA ARG A 267 11.43 3.67 -16.37
C ARG A 267 11.17 5.04 -15.78
N ARG A 268 11.34 5.18 -14.46
CA ARG A 268 11.15 6.46 -13.78
C ARG A 268 12.19 7.49 -14.22
N LEU A 269 13.47 7.13 -14.23
CA LEU A 269 14.55 8.01 -14.70
C LEU A 269 14.32 8.42 -16.15
N ALA A 270 13.98 7.47 -17.02
CA ALA A 270 13.70 7.74 -18.43
C ALA A 270 12.52 8.72 -18.59
N ALA A 271 11.41 8.50 -17.86
CA ALA A 271 10.24 9.37 -17.93
C ALA A 271 10.54 10.82 -17.51
N PHE A 272 11.30 11.03 -16.43
CA PHE A 272 11.62 12.38 -15.92
C PHE A 272 12.80 13.04 -16.62
N SER A 273 13.57 12.29 -17.41
CA SER A 273 14.71 12.81 -18.18
C SER A 273 14.43 12.90 -19.68
N GLU A 274 13.22 12.58 -20.14
CA GLU A 274 12.88 12.47 -21.56
C GLU A 274 13.79 11.46 -22.30
N GLY A 275 14.09 10.35 -21.64
CA GLY A 275 14.94 9.28 -22.16
C GLY A 275 16.44 9.53 -22.07
N ARG A 276 16.90 10.67 -21.55
CA ARG A 276 18.33 11.01 -21.44
C ARG A 276 19.08 10.21 -20.38
N VAL A 277 18.39 9.73 -19.35
CA VAL A 277 18.97 8.94 -18.27
C VAL A 277 18.08 7.72 -18.05
N THR A 278 18.68 6.53 -18.18
CA THR A 278 17.98 5.25 -18.01
C THR A 278 18.51 4.45 -16.84
N SER A 279 19.74 4.71 -16.41
CA SER A 279 20.33 4.12 -15.22
C SER A 279 20.81 5.18 -14.25
N PHE A 280 20.74 4.85 -12.96
CA PHE A 280 21.28 5.74 -11.92
C PHE A 280 22.80 5.78 -12.01
N ASN A 281 23.44 4.72 -12.56
CA ASN A 281 24.88 4.67 -12.79
C ASN A 281 25.38 5.75 -13.73
N GLU A 282 24.55 6.25 -14.65
CA GLU A 282 24.91 7.34 -15.55
C GLU A 282 25.15 8.66 -14.79
N LEU A 283 24.60 8.80 -13.58
CA LEU A 283 24.83 9.95 -12.71
C LEU A 283 26.07 9.79 -11.82
N VAL A 284 26.60 8.57 -11.71
CA VAL A 284 27.66 8.21 -10.76
C VAL A 284 29.03 8.32 -11.42
N ASP A 285 30.05 8.66 -10.62
CA ASP A 285 31.44 8.65 -11.06
C ASP A 285 31.82 7.25 -11.60
N PRO A 286 32.33 7.14 -12.85
CA PRO A 286 32.77 5.89 -13.44
C PRO A 286 33.85 5.15 -12.63
N ALA A 287 34.65 5.87 -11.83
CA ALA A 287 35.68 5.27 -10.98
C ALA A 287 35.11 4.42 -9.85
N PHE A 288 33.82 4.58 -9.51
CA PHE A 288 33.17 3.75 -8.50
C PHE A 288 32.74 2.40 -9.13
N PRO A 289 33.33 1.26 -8.71
CA PRO A 289 33.16 -0.03 -9.39
C PRO A 289 31.80 -0.70 -9.09
N VAL A 290 30.90 -0.03 -8.38
CA VAL A 290 29.62 -0.57 -7.95
C VAL A 290 28.50 -0.08 -8.88
N ASN A 291 27.64 -1.00 -9.28
CA ASN A 291 26.35 -0.74 -9.90
C ASN A 291 25.39 -0.21 -8.82
N VAL A 292 25.39 1.11 -8.65
CA VAL A 292 24.57 1.82 -7.65
C VAL A 292 23.08 1.60 -7.92
N HIS A 293 22.69 1.54 -9.18
CA HIS A 293 21.30 1.31 -9.55
C HIS A 293 20.78 -0.04 -8.99
N ARG A 294 21.57 -1.11 -9.12
CA ARG A 294 21.26 -2.43 -8.53
C ARG A 294 21.39 -2.43 -7.00
N LEU A 295 22.39 -1.72 -6.46
CA LEU A 295 22.56 -1.59 -5.01
C LEU A 295 21.33 -0.97 -4.35
N LEU A 296 20.78 0.10 -4.93
CA LEU A 296 19.58 0.78 -4.42
C LEU A 296 18.36 -0.15 -4.37
N ALA A 297 18.22 -1.04 -5.35
CA ALA A 297 17.16 -2.05 -5.38
C ALA A 297 17.33 -3.09 -4.25
N HIS A 298 18.55 -3.60 -4.03
CA HIS A 298 18.82 -4.52 -2.91
C HIS A 298 18.62 -3.86 -1.53
N LEU A 299 18.93 -2.56 -1.39
CA LEU A 299 18.74 -1.83 -0.13
C LEU A 299 17.30 -1.39 0.11
N SER A 300 16.38 -1.64 -0.83
CA SER A 300 14.99 -1.19 -0.75
C SER A 300 14.00 -2.35 -0.94
N PRO A 301 14.13 -3.44 -0.16
CA PRO A 301 13.30 -4.62 -0.34
C PRO A 301 11.82 -4.24 -0.27
N ASP A 302 11.05 -4.72 -1.25
CA ASP A 302 9.59 -4.54 -1.33
C ASP A 302 9.06 -3.10 -1.34
N SER A 303 9.94 -2.11 -1.51
CA SER A 303 9.57 -0.70 -1.34
C SER A 303 10.16 0.18 -2.44
N PRO A 304 9.46 0.26 -3.61
CA PRO A 304 9.65 1.32 -4.59
C PRO A 304 9.79 2.71 -3.97
N ARG A 305 8.94 3.03 -2.99
CA ARG A 305 8.94 4.32 -2.30
C ARG A 305 10.28 4.59 -1.61
N ASP A 306 10.79 3.62 -0.86
CA ASP A 306 12.04 3.78 -0.13
C ASP A 306 13.23 3.88 -1.10
N MET A 307 13.21 3.14 -2.22
CA MET A 307 14.24 3.27 -3.25
C MET A 307 14.27 4.69 -3.85
N ILE A 308 13.12 5.26 -4.18
CA ILE A 308 13.06 6.64 -4.70
C ILE A 308 13.51 7.67 -3.67
N ARG A 309 13.09 7.53 -2.40
CA ARG A 309 13.53 8.42 -1.31
C ARG A 309 15.05 8.32 -1.08
N MET A 310 15.63 7.13 -1.24
CA MET A 310 17.08 6.93 -1.13
C MET A 310 17.82 7.61 -2.30
N CYS A 311 17.31 7.47 -3.53
CA CYS A 311 17.83 8.20 -4.70
C CYS A 311 17.78 9.73 -4.47
N GLU A 312 16.63 10.24 -4.04
CA GLU A 312 16.42 11.65 -3.72
C GLU A 312 17.43 12.13 -2.68
N ARG A 313 17.67 11.35 -1.62
CA ARG A 313 18.64 11.74 -0.58
C ARG A 313 20.06 11.80 -1.11
N ILE A 314 20.46 10.85 -1.96
CA ILE A 314 21.78 10.87 -2.61
C ILE A 314 21.94 12.13 -3.48
N VAL A 315 20.94 12.43 -4.31
CA VAL A 315 20.96 13.63 -5.17
C VAL A 315 21.00 14.90 -4.31
N ALA A 316 20.24 14.96 -3.21
CA ALA A 316 20.27 16.10 -2.29
C ALA A 316 21.63 16.30 -1.59
N GLU A 317 22.33 15.22 -1.21
CA GLU A 317 23.70 15.34 -0.68
C GLU A 317 24.70 15.78 -1.76
N HIS A 318 24.46 15.40 -3.02
CA HIS A 318 25.28 15.83 -4.14
C HIS A 318 25.13 17.32 -4.46
N THR A 319 23.91 17.83 -4.52
CA THR A 319 23.62 19.24 -4.86
C THR A 319 24.04 20.24 -3.77
N ARG A 320 24.34 19.77 -2.55
CA ARG A 320 24.92 20.60 -1.47
C ARG A 320 26.42 20.84 -1.62
N GLN A 321 27.10 20.21 -2.58
CA GLN A 321 28.54 20.38 -2.76
C GLN A 321 28.85 21.71 -3.47
N PRO A 322 29.77 22.55 -2.94
CA PRO A 322 30.04 23.88 -3.49
C PRO A 322 30.47 23.90 -4.96
N SER A 323 31.10 22.82 -5.43
CA SER A 323 31.68 22.72 -6.78
C SER A 323 30.74 22.14 -7.82
N TYR A 324 29.50 21.77 -7.45
CA TYR A 324 28.51 21.11 -8.32
C TYR A 324 29.14 20.09 -9.30
N PRO A 325 29.85 19.07 -8.79
CA PRO A 325 30.55 18.14 -9.66
C PRO A 325 29.56 17.46 -10.62
N ALA A 326 29.94 17.23 -11.86
CA ALA A 326 29.02 16.68 -12.86
C ALA A 326 28.56 15.24 -12.57
N LYS A 327 29.34 14.49 -11.77
CA LYS A 327 29.07 13.10 -11.39
C LYS A 327 29.06 12.94 -9.87
N ILE A 328 28.26 12.00 -9.39
CA ILE A 328 28.11 11.70 -7.97
C ILE A 328 29.26 10.79 -7.52
N ALA A 329 30.15 11.31 -6.67
CA ALA A 329 31.27 10.56 -6.10
C ALA A 329 30.84 9.54 -5.03
N GLU A 330 31.62 8.47 -4.86
CA GLU A 330 31.41 7.38 -3.89
C GLU A 330 31.03 7.87 -2.48
N ARG A 331 31.81 8.82 -1.92
CA ARG A 331 31.55 9.39 -0.58
C ARG A 331 30.12 9.94 -0.44
N THR A 332 29.57 10.49 -1.52
CA THR A 332 28.23 11.10 -1.56
C THR A 332 27.15 10.03 -1.61
N ILE A 333 27.40 8.94 -2.35
CA ILE A 333 26.52 7.77 -2.40
C ILE A 333 26.37 7.18 -1.00
N TYR A 334 27.48 6.84 -0.34
CA TYR A 334 27.40 6.26 1.01
C TYR A 334 26.80 7.21 2.04
N LYS A 335 27.10 8.51 1.96
CA LYS A 335 26.48 9.50 2.84
C LYS A 335 24.96 9.58 2.61
N GLY A 336 24.51 9.60 1.36
CA GLY A 336 23.08 9.62 1.03
C GLY A 336 22.35 8.37 1.50
N ILE A 337 22.93 7.19 1.27
CA ILE A 337 22.41 5.90 1.77
C ILE A 337 22.34 5.92 3.30
N TYR A 338 23.43 6.32 3.98
CA TYR A 338 23.49 6.39 5.44
C TYR A 338 22.40 7.29 6.02
N GLU A 339 22.27 8.50 5.49
CA GLU A 339 21.31 9.47 5.98
C GLU A 339 19.87 9.04 5.74
N PHE A 340 19.57 8.46 4.57
CA PHE A 340 18.27 7.87 4.31
C PHE A 340 17.96 6.72 5.29
N SER A 341 18.91 5.79 5.45
CA SER A 341 18.80 4.67 6.38
C SER A 341 18.53 5.15 7.81
N LYS A 342 19.26 6.17 8.28
CA LYS A 342 19.05 6.76 9.61
C LYS A 342 17.64 7.31 9.79
N THR A 343 17.14 8.11 8.84
CA THR A 343 15.77 8.62 8.88
C THR A 343 14.75 7.49 8.85
N ARG A 344 14.94 6.51 7.95
CA ARG A 344 14.00 5.40 7.79
C ARG A 344 13.94 4.48 9.00
N SER A 345 15.10 4.16 9.59
CA SER A 345 15.18 3.38 10.83
C SER A 345 14.55 4.11 12.01
N GLN A 346 14.65 5.44 12.08
CA GLN A 346 13.94 6.22 13.10
C GLN A 346 12.42 6.20 12.91
N GLU A 347 11.93 6.26 11.65
CA GLU A 347 10.49 6.15 11.34
C GLU A 347 9.92 4.79 11.74
N LEU A 348 10.66 3.71 11.49
CA LEU A 348 10.20 2.33 11.73
C LEU A 348 10.42 1.88 13.19
N PHE A 349 11.57 2.23 13.77
CA PHE A 349 12.07 1.65 15.01
C PHE A 349 12.44 2.71 16.06
N GLY A 350 11.93 3.95 15.95
CA GLY A 350 12.33 5.08 16.78
C GLY A 350 12.31 4.82 18.29
N LYS A 351 11.35 4.01 18.78
CA LYS A 351 11.26 3.57 20.18
C LYS A 351 12.49 2.75 20.64
N TYR A 352 13.10 2.01 19.73
CA TYR A 352 14.19 1.06 20.00
C TYR A 352 15.58 1.58 19.58
N MET A 353 15.65 2.65 18.78
CA MET A 353 16.91 3.17 18.23
C MET A 353 18.00 3.46 19.27
N LYS A 354 17.63 3.89 20.49
CA LYS A 354 18.61 4.13 21.57
C LYS A 354 19.37 2.86 21.95
N ASP A 355 18.70 1.71 21.96
CA ASP A 355 19.33 0.44 22.26
C ASP A 355 19.99 -0.16 21.01
N LEU A 356 19.35 -0.07 19.85
CA LEU A 356 19.89 -0.61 18.59
C LEU A 356 21.20 0.06 18.17
N ASN A 357 21.37 1.37 18.42
CA ASN A 357 22.62 2.09 18.16
C ASN A 357 23.79 1.65 19.05
N ARG A 358 23.55 0.86 20.10
CA ARG A 358 24.60 0.31 20.97
C ARG A 358 25.11 -1.04 20.49
N LEU A 359 24.48 -1.62 19.48
CA LEU A 359 24.89 -2.92 18.95
C LEU A 359 26.29 -2.80 18.33
N PRO A 360 27.23 -3.68 18.70
CA PRO A 360 28.60 -3.61 18.20
C PRO A 360 28.68 -4.06 16.73
N GLU A 361 27.83 -5.02 16.36
CA GLU A 361 27.78 -5.68 15.06
C GLU A 361 26.31 -5.96 14.68
N PRO A 362 26.00 -6.08 13.38
CA PRO A 362 24.63 -6.38 12.91
C PRO A 362 24.09 -7.73 13.35
N SER A 363 24.97 -8.70 13.62
CA SER A 363 24.64 -10.00 14.20
C SER A 363 25.26 -10.18 15.58
N PHE A 364 24.54 -10.82 16.50
CA PHE A 364 24.91 -10.89 17.90
C PHE A 364 24.24 -12.06 18.64
N THR A 365 24.80 -12.40 19.80
CA THR A 365 24.24 -13.40 20.72
C THR A 365 23.71 -12.74 21.99
N ASN A 366 22.72 -13.38 22.63
CA ASN A 366 22.14 -12.88 23.89
C ASN A 366 23.20 -12.70 24.98
N THR A 367 24.17 -13.61 25.05
CA THR A 367 25.23 -13.59 26.05
C THR A 367 26.14 -12.38 25.86
N ARG A 368 26.60 -12.11 24.62
CA ARG A 368 27.47 -10.96 24.30
C ARG A 368 26.77 -9.62 24.57
N LEU A 369 25.48 -9.52 24.22
CA LEU A 369 24.70 -8.33 24.53
C LEU A 369 24.54 -8.10 26.03
N ALA A 370 24.33 -9.17 26.80
CA ALA A 370 24.18 -9.09 28.25
C ALA A 370 25.48 -8.66 28.95
N SER A 371 26.62 -9.30 28.60
CA SER A 371 27.91 -9.05 29.26
C SER A 371 28.59 -7.77 28.79
N ASP A 372 28.65 -7.55 27.47
CA ASP A 372 29.60 -6.58 26.90
C ASP A 372 28.94 -5.25 26.55
N VAL A 373 27.65 -5.28 26.19
CA VAL A 373 26.93 -4.11 25.66
C VAL A 373 26.05 -3.46 26.71
N PHE A 374 25.10 -4.21 27.26
CA PHE A 374 24.08 -3.68 28.17
C PHE A 374 24.47 -3.79 29.64
N LYS A 375 25.33 -4.74 30.01
CA LYS A 375 25.71 -5.05 31.40
C LYS A 375 24.49 -5.32 32.28
N ILE A 376 23.56 -6.14 31.77
CA ILE A 376 22.31 -6.54 32.44
C ILE A 376 22.13 -8.07 32.40
N SER A 377 21.11 -8.60 33.08
CA SER A 377 20.82 -10.04 33.05
C SER A 377 20.45 -10.54 31.65
N THR A 378 20.76 -11.80 31.36
CA THR A 378 20.39 -12.46 30.09
C THR A 378 18.88 -12.52 29.86
N THR A 379 18.08 -12.60 30.93
CA THR A 379 16.61 -12.51 30.86
C THR A 379 16.16 -11.12 30.42
N ALA A 380 16.77 -10.04 30.95
CA ALA A 380 16.41 -8.68 30.55
C ALA A 380 16.77 -8.39 29.08
N VAL A 381 17.92 -8.90 28.60
CA VAL A 381 18.27 -8.84 27.17
C VAL A 381 17.29 -9.63 26.31
N ARG A 382 16.89 -10.84 26.74
CA ARG A 382 15.91 -11.65 26.00
C ARG A 382 14.60 -10.89 25.81
N ASN A 383 14.09 -10.22 26.84
CA ASN A 383 12.87 -9.41 26.75
C ASN A 383 13.02 -8.25 25.75
N LYS A 384 14.19 -7.60 25.70
CA LYS A 384 14.48 -6.59 24.66
C LYS A 384 14.43 -7.20 23.27
N ILE A 385 15.09 -8.33 23.05
CA ILE A 385 15.14 -8.99 21.75
C ILE A 385 13.76 -9.45 21.30
N VAL A 386 12.93 -9.99 22.19
CA VAL A 386 11.54 -10.33 21.87
C VAL A 386 10.79 -9.08 21.37
N SER A 387 10.90 -7.95 22.07
CA SER A 387 10.26 -6.71 21.63
C SER A 387 10.80 -6.17 20.29
N TRP A 388 12.06 -6.47 19.96
CA TRP A 388 12.66 -6.11 18.67
C TRP A 388 12.22 -7.05 17.54
N ILE A 389 12.02 -8.33 17.84
CA ILE A 389 11.48 -9.33 16.90
C ILE A 389 10.03 -9.00 16.58
N GLU A 390 9.20 -8.72 17.60
CA GLU A 390 7.81 -8.30 17.44
C GLU A 390 7.70 -7.01 16.62
N ALA A 391 8.67 -6.10 16.78
CA ALA A 391 8.75 -4.88 15.99
C ALA A 391 9.31 -5.09 14.56
N GLY A 392 9.80 -6.29 14.24
CA GLY A 392 10.43 -6.61 12.96
C GLY A 392 11.83 -6.04 12.74
N ALA A 393 12.48 -5.52 13.79
CA ALA A 393 13.83 -4.95 13.71
C ALA A 393 14.94 -6.01 13.71
N VAL A 394 14.70 -7.12 14.42
CA VAL A 394 15.65 -8.20 14.66
C VAL A 394 14.99 -9.53 14.33
N GLU A 395 15.79 -10.51 13.93
CA GLU A 395 15.34 -11.88 13.78
C GLU A 395 16.36 -12.87 14.34
N LYS A 396 15.89 -14.08 14.66
CA LYS A 396 16.76 -15.21 14.96
C LYS A 396 17.23 -15.83 13.64
N ILE A 397 18.54 -15.99 13.48
CA ILE A 397 19.16 -16.51 12.26
C ILE A 397 19.76 -17.91 12.43
N GLY A 398 20.00 -18.36 13.67
CA GLY A 398 20.59 -19.68 13.89
C GLY A 398 20.78 -20.04 15.36
N GLU A 399 21.38 -21.21 15.58
CA GLU A 399 21.81 -21.71 16.88
C GLU A 399 23.22 -22.26 16.79
N GLN A 400 24.12 -21.80 17.67
CA GLN A 400 25.46 -22.36 17.79
C GLN A 400 25.51 -23.33 18.97
N SER A 401 25.86 -24.58 18.67
CA SER A 401 26.06 -25.62 19.68
C SER A 401 27.40 -25.41 20.39
N ARG A 402 27.36 -24.74 21.55
CA ARG A 402 28.48 -24.72 22.50
C ARG A 402 28.07 -25.40 23.81
N GLY A 403 28.31 -26.70 23.90
CA GLY A 403 28.04 -27.49 25.11
C GLY A 403 26.56 -27.86 25.30
N ALA A 404 26.10 -27.94 26.55
CA ALA A 404 24.77 -28.49 26.90
C ALA A 404 23.56 -27.59 26.61
N LYS A 405 23.76 -26.31 26.23
CA LYS A 405 22.65 -25.39 25.86
C LYS A 405 22.97 -24.65 24.55
N PRO A 406 22.02 -24.60 23.61
CA PRO A 406 22.22 -23.89 22.34
C PRO A 406 22.33 -22.38 22.56
N LEU A 407 23.30 -21.75 21.89
CA LEU A 407 23.47 -20.30 21.87
C LEU A 407 22.73 -19.73 20.67
N HIS A 408 21.62 -19.03 20.90
CA HIS A 408 20.85 -18.42 19.82
C HIS A 408 21.60 -17.23 19.20
N MET A 409 21.65 -17.20 17.88
CA MET A 409 22.19 -16.12 17.07
C MET A 409 21.05 -15.28 16.50
N TYR A 410 21.21 -13.96 16.58
CA TYR A 410 20.26 -12.97 16.08
C TYR A 410 20.94 -11.98 15.16
N ALA A 411 20.17 -11.36 14.27
CA ALA A 411 20.64 -10.29 13.42
C ALA A 411 19.58 -9.23 13.20
N LEU A 412 20.03 -8.03 12.82
CA LEU A 412 19.15 -7.01 12.26
C LEU A 412 18.51 -7.55 10.98
N LYS A 413 17.19 -7.35 10.83
CA LYS A 413 16.42 -7.89 9.70
C LYS A 413 16.52 -7.03 8.43
N ASP A 414 16.70 -5.72 8.60
CA ASP A 414 16.71 -4.73 7.51
C ASP A 414 18.13 -4.21 7.25
N PRO A 415 18.66 -4.28 6.00
CA PRO A 415 20.01 -3.78 5.70
C PRO A 415 20.14 -2.27 5.97
N ARG A 416 19.05 -1.51 5.83
CA ARG A 416 19.02 -0.08 6.15
C ARG A 416 19.19 0.15 7.64
N LEU A 417 18.63 -0.72 8.48
CA LEU A 417 18.84 -0.65 9.93
C LEU A 417 20.29 -0.95 10.30
N ALA A 418 20.91 -1.96 9.69
CA ALA A 418 22.33 -2.23 9.88
C ALA A 418 23.22 -1.05 9.49
N ILE A 419 22.91 -0.39 8.37
CA ILE A 419 23.58 0.84 7.94
C ILE A 419 23.36 1.99 8.93
N ALA A 420 22.15 2.16 9.44
CA ALA A 420 21.80 3.25 10.36
C ALA A 420 22.52 3.13 11.71
N THR A 421 22.75 1.91 12.19
CA THR A 421 23.46 1.64 13.45
C THR A 421 24.98 1.72 13.31
N ALA A 422 25.51 1.66 12.08
CA ALA A 422 26.94 1.78 11.81
C ALA A 422 27.42 3.25 11.81
N ALA A 423 28.74 3.45 11.87
CA ALA A 423 29.33 4.76 11.58
C ALA A 423 29.16 5.09 10.08
N SER A 424 28.93 6.36 9.74
CA SER A 424 28.77 6.79 8.34
C SER A 424 29.97 6.44 7.45
N SER A 425 31.19 6.48 7.99
CA SER A 425 32.41 6.06 7.28
C SER A 425 32.53 4.53 7.08
N GLY A 426 31.74 3.75 7.83
CA GLY A 426 31.77 2.29 7.83
C GLY A 426 30.80 1.62 6.85
N VAL A 427 29.98 2.39 6.10
CA VAL A 427 28.95 1.83 5.20
C VAL A 427 29.56 0.92 4.14
N GLY A 428 30.63 1.34 3.46
CA GLY A 428 31.30 0.51 2.46
C GLY A 428 31.81 -0.81 3.05
N ARG A 429 32.42 -0.76 4.25
CA ARG A 429 32.86 -1.95 4.98
C ARG A 429 31.68 -2.88 5.27
N LEU A 430 30.63 -2.37 5.88
CA LEU A 430 29.43 -3.12 6.25
C LEU A 430 28.82 -3.86 5.03
N LEU A 431 28.67 -3.17 3.90
CA LEU A 431 28.13 -3.75 2.66
C LEU A 431 29.06 -4.81 2.03
N SER A 432 30.34 -4.82 2.42
CA SER A 432 31.35 -5.77 1.95
C SER A 432 31.55 -6.98 2.88
N SER A 433 31.28 -6.84 4.19
CA SER A 433 31.65 -7.83 5.20
C SER A 433 30.50 -8.40 6.02
N ASP A 434 29.35 -7.72 6.08
CA ASP A 434 28.27 -8.08 7.02
C ASP A 434 26.91 -8.23 6.34
N ILE A 435 26.79 -7.81 5.07
CA ILE A 435 25.57 -7.91 4.28
C ILE A 435 25.89 -8.72 3.02
N PHE A 436 25.19 -9.84 2.86
CA PHE A 436 25.41 -10.82 1.82
C PHE A 436 24.10 -11.12 1.08
N ILE A 437 24.21 -11.75 -0.09
CA ILE A 437 23.06 -12.25 -0.84
C ILE A 437 23.15 -13.77 -0.91
N CYS A 438 22.08 -14.47 -0.51
CA CYS A 438 22.01 -15.92 -0.63
C CYS A 438 22.05 -16.32 -2.11
N PRO A 439 22.96 -17.23 -2.53
CA PRO A 439 23.06 -17.64 -3.92
C PRO A 439 21.83 -18.44 -4.40
N SER A 440 21.15 -19.15 -3.50
CA SER A 440 20.02 -20.01 -3.84
C SER A 440 18.69 -19.28 -3.94
N CYS A 441 18.35 -18.44 -2.95
CA CYS A 441 17.05 -17.74 -2.91
C CYS A 441 17.15 -16.22 -3.10
N SER A 442 18.36 -15.67 -3.30
CA SER A 442 18.60 -14.23 -3.51
C SER A 442 18.17 -13.32 -2.35
N ILE A 443 17.82 -13.85 -1.18
CA ILE A 443 17.49 -13.02 -0.01
C ILE A 443 18.75 -12.37 0.57
N THR A 444 18.58 -11.20 1.19
CA THR A 444 19.64 -10.53 1.93
C THR A 444 19.90 -11.25 3.26
N LEU A 445 21.16 -11.56 3.52
CA LEU A 445 21.64 -12.17 4.76
C LEU A 445 22.47 -11.14 5.51
N ILE A 446 22.10 -10.84 6.75
CA ILE A 446 22.84 -9.90 7.61
C ILE A 446 23.52 -10.71 8.70
N THR A 447 24.81 -10.93 8.56
CA THR A 447 25.59 -11.78 9.47
C THR A 447 27.08 -11.51 9.32
N SER A 448 27.83 -11.60 10.41
CA SER A 448 29.29 -11.61 10.39
C SER A 448 29.89 -12.95 9.94
N THR A 449 29.06 -14.00 9.89
CA THR A 449 29.47 -15.38 9.54
C THR A 449 28.47 -16.00 8.55
N PRO A 450 28.73 -15.95 7.23
CA PRO A 450 27.80 -16.43 6.20
C PRO A 450 27.73 -17.96 6.09
N SER A 451 28.45 -18.71 6.92
CA SER A 451 28.50 -20.18 6.91
C SER A 451 27.28 -20.86 7.55
N GLU A 452 26.38 -20.11 8.17
CA GLU A 452 25.12 -20.67 8.69
C GLU A 452 24.14 -20.89 7.52
N PRO A 453 23.39 -22.01 7.50
CA PRO A 453 22.43 -22.27 6.45
C PRO A 453 21.43 -21.14 6.33
N CYS A 454 21.05 -20.78 5.10
CA CYS A 454 20.08 -19.72 4.88
C CYS A 454 18.76 -20.09 5.56
N LYS A 455 18.29 -19.26 6.49
CA LYS A 455 17.04 -19.49 7.21
C LYS A 455 15.83 -19.70 6.29
N GLU A 456 15.79 -19.01 5.15
CA GLU A 456 14.63 -19.05 4.25
C GLU A 456 14.58 -20.28 3.35
N CYS A 457 15.73 -20.70 2.79
CA CYS A 457 15.76 -21.83 1.85
C CYS A 457 16.46 -23.08 2.38
N GLY A 458 17.06 -23.01 3.57
CA GLY A 458 17.82 -24.10 4.19
C GLY A 458 19.13 -24.45 3.49
N ALA A 459 19.49 -23.78 2.40
CA ALA A 459 20.72 -24.05 1.67
C ALA A 459 21.93 -23.75 2.56
N GLU A 460 22.81 -24.73 2.71
CA GLU A 460 24.13 -24.50 3.26
C GLU A 460 24.85 -23.55 2.29
N ALA A 461 25.21 -22.38 2.81
CA ALA A 461 26.00 -21.43 2.08
C ALA A 461 27.42 -22.00 1.98
N ASP A 462 27.84 -22.47 0.80
CA ASP A 462 29.27 -22.56 0.54
C ASP A 462 29.82 -21.13 0.66
N VAL A 463 30.68 -20.93 1.66
CA VAL A 463 31.27 -19.62 1.98
C VAL A 463 32.00 -19.04 0.75
N ALA A 464 32.47 -19.89 -0.17
CA ALA A 464 33.09 -19.47 -1.41
C ALA A 464 32.09 -18.86 -2.43
N GLU A 465 30.81 -19.25 -2.38
CA GLU A 465 29.77 -18.79 -3.32
C GLU A 465 28.95 -17.61 -2.80
N VAL A 466 28.94 -17.38 -1.48
CA VAL A 466 28.23 -16.25 -0.88
C VAL A 466 28.96 -14.95 -1.18
N LYS A 467 28.34 -14.12 -2.02
CA LYS A 467 28.86 -12.78 -2.35
C LYS A 467 28.33 -11.76 -1.38
N SER A 468 29.21 -10.85 -0.94
CA SER A 468 28.78 -9.64 -0.26
C SER A 468 27.88 -8.79 -1.16
N LEU A 469 27.11 -7.88 -0.57
CA LEU A 469 26.20 -7.03 -1.34
C LEU A 469 26.96 -6.15 -2.34
N LEU A 470 28.13 -5.61 -1.97
CA LEU A 470 28.98 -4.87 -2.92
C LEU A 470 29.51 -5.77 -4.04
N ALA A 471 29.95 -6.99 -3.74
CA ALA A 471 30.43 -7.93 -4.76
C ALA A 471 29.31 -8.33 -5.74
N THR A 472 28.09 -8.54 -5.22
CA THR A 472 26.89 -8.82 -6.01
C THR A 472 26.50 -7.65 -6.92
N CYS A 473 26.78 -6.42 -6.48
CA CYS A 473 26.53 -5.20 -7.22
C CYS A 473 27.76 -4.70 -7.98
N SER A 474 28.81 -5.50 -8.17
CA SER A 474 29.97 -5.07 -8.98
C SER A 474 29.55 -4.79 -10.43
N ARG A 475 30.15 -3.76 -11.04
CA ARG A 475 30.04 -3.53 -12.49
C ARG A 475 30.89 -4.60 -13.16
N THR A 476 30.27 -5.55 -13.85
CA THR A 476 31.00 -6.43 -14.75
C THR A 476 31.62 -5.58 -15.86
N GLU A 477 32.90 -5.77 -16.15
CA GLU A 477 33.55 -5.15 -17.30
C GLU A 477 32.81 -5.57 -18.58
N GLY A 478 32.04 -4.67 -19.18
CA GLY A 478 31.33 -4.90 -20.45
C GLY A 478 29.80 -4.82 -20.37
N GLY A 479 29.27 -3.60 -20.16
CA GLY A 479 27.85 -3.28 -20.28
C GLY A 479 27.63 -1.79 -20.43
#